data_AF-A0A6N9H408-F1
#
_entry.id   AF-A0A6N9H408-F1
#
_cell.length_a   1.000
_cell.length_b   1.000
_cell.length_c   1.000
_cell.angle_alpha   90.00
_cell.angle_beta   90.00
_cell.angle_gamma   90.00
#
_symmetry.space_group_name_H-M   'P 1'
#
loop_
_entity.id
_entity.type
_entity.pdbx_description
1 polymer ?
#
loop_
_entity_poly.entity_id
_entity_poly.type
_entity_poly.pdbx_seq_one_letter_code
_entity_poly.pdbx_strand_id
1 'polypeptide(L)'
;MTDIALTPAAPDEDCPPQVPPISTALGQEVAATLAGTLKALADPLRLRMLSAIAADPRGESCVCDLADLAEVSQPTVSHHLKVLRTVGLLNSERRGTWVWYSIAPGKSAAVAALLEGFAPAAVAPSVEPETTADAELESMDEHIRRLAADLADATSQLPRETVTSIVRESYTALARSAKITRYLVPLTERFARQRLADLTRNRATAPPQVLFVCVANAGRSQLAAALTRSLSEGRVIARSAGSTPATGIHPHVRDLVADIDREAADEAFPKPLTDDAIRAADVVVTMGCGDACPIVPGVRYEDWAVGDPALASPEGLAAIRDDIAARVSRLLATFTTE
;
A
#
# COMPACT_ATOMS: atom_id res chain seq x y z
N MET A 1 -44.78 52.24 10.28
CA MET A 1 -45.81 51.52 11.05
C MET A 1 -46.81 50.93 10.07
N THR A 2 -46.57 49.69 9.64
CA THR A 2 -47.61 48.78 9.16
C THR A 2 -47.15 47.39 9.55
N ASP A 3 -47.67 46.90 10.67
CA ASP A 3 -47.49 45.54 11.16
C ASP A 3 -48.37 44.61 10.30
N ILE A 4 -47.76 43.66 9.59
CA ILE A 4 -48.46 42.58 8.90
C ILE A 4 -48.41 41.39 9.84
N ALA A 5 -49.53 41.10 10.50
CA ALA A 5 -49.68 39.94 11.35
C ALA A 5 -49.53 38.65 10.53
N LEU A 6 -48.54 37.82 10.90
CA LEU A 6 -48.37 36.45 10.44
C LEU A 6 -49.44 35.56 11.08
N THR A 7 -50.31 34.95 10.28
CA THR A 7 -51.18 33.85 10.73
C THR A 7 -50.37 32.54 10.63
N PRO A 8 -50.28 31.72 11.69
CA PRO A 8 -49.60 30.42 11.59
C PRO A 8 -50.45 29.44 10.77
N ALA A 9 -49.80 28.78 9.80
CA ALA A 9 -50.37 27.67 9.05
C ALA A 9 -50.66 26.50 9.99
N ALA A 10 -51.86 25.91 9.87
CA ALA A 10 -52.24 24.69 10.56
C ALA A 10 -51.34 23.51 10.11
N PRO A 11 -51.07 22.53 10.98
CA PRO A 11 -50.37 21.32 10.57
C PRO A 11 -51.27 20.48 9.66
N ASP A 12 -50.79 20.14 8.47
CA ASP A 12 -51.42 19.15 7.60
C ASP A 12 -51.33 17.75 8.26
N GLU A 13 -52.33 17.43 9.09
CA GLU A 13 -52.70 16.06 9.43
C GLU A 13 -53.39 15.43 8.21
N ASP A 14 -52.62 14.82 7.31
CA ASP A 14 -53.02 13.60 6.58
C ASP A 14 -51.95 13.22 5.54
N CYS A 15 -50.93 12.49 6.00
CA CYS A 15 -50.13 11.65 5.11
C CYS A 15 -49.94 10.30 5.80
N PRO A 16 -50.78 9.28 5.53
CA PRO A 16 -50.54 7.95 6.09
C PRO A 16 -49.23 7.40 5.50
N PRO A 17 -48.37 6.76 6.32
CA PRO A 17 -47.14 6.15 5.80
C PRO A 17 -47.52 5.06 4.81
N GLN A 18 -47.19 5.27 3.53
CA GLN A 18 -47.30 4.22 2.52
C GLN A 18 -46.22 3.19 2.81
N VAL A 19 -46.58 2.14 3.55
CA VAL A 19 -45.74 0.95 3.71
C VAL A 19 -45.68 0.27 2.34
N PRO A 20 -44.51 0.16 1.68
CA PRO A 20 -44.41 -0.57 0.43
C PRO A 20 -44.84 -2.03 0.69
N PRO A 21 -45.55 -2.68 -0.24
CA PRO A 21 -45.99 -4.04 -0.03
C PRO A 21 -44.77 -4.95 0.18
N ILE A 22 -44.73 -5.62 1.34
CA ILE A 22 -43.70 -6.62 1.73
C ILE A 22 -43.80 -7.89 0.84
N SER A 23 -44.52 -7.85 -0.28
CA SER A 23 -44.84 -9.01 -1.12
C SER A 23 -43.67 -9.53 -1.96
N THR A 24 -42.49 -8.92 -1.88
CA THR A 24 -41.25 -9.36 -2.56
C THR A 24 -40.20 -9.90 -1.59
N ALA A 25 -40.44 -9.91 -0.28
CA ALA A 25 -39.49 -10.45 0.69
C ALA A 25 -39.43 -11.99 0.62
N LEU A 26 -38.22 -12.55 0.60
CA LEU A 26 -38.01 -14.00 0.66
C LEU A 26 -38.63 -14.55 1.96
N GLY A 27 -39.48 -15.57 1.83
CA GLY A 27 -39.99 -16.30 2.99
C GLY A 27 -38.85 -16.97 3.78
N GLN A 28 -39.03 -17.09 5.10
CA GLN A 28 -38.00 -17.57 6.03
C GLN A 28 -37.40 -18.95 5.64
N GLU A 29 -38.24 -19.85 5.12
CA GLU A 29 -37.82 -21.19 4.66
C GLU A 29 -36.92 -21.14 3.42
N VAL A 30 -37.28 -20.29 2.45
CA VAL A 30 -36.49 -20.06 1.22
C VAL A 30 -35.17 -19.39 1.59
N ALA A 31 -35.20 -18.40 2.49
CA ALA A 31 -34.01 -17.72 2.98
C ALA A 31 -33.05 -18.69 3.70
N ALA A 32 -33.57 -19.58 4.56
CA ALA A 32 -32.76 -20.59 5.25
C ALA A 32 -32.11 -21.59 4.26
N THR A 33 -32.87 -22.03 3.27
CA THR A 33 -32.37 -22.95 2.22
C THR A 33 -31.30 -22.28 1.35
N LEU A 34 -31.51 -21.03 0.98
CA LEU A 34 -30.55 -20.23 0.22
C LEU A 34 -29.26 -20.00 1.05
N ALA A 35 -29.39 -19.62 2.32
CA ALA A 35 -28.25 -19.43 3.22
C ALA A 35 -27.43 -20.71 3.38
N GLY A 36 -28.07 -21.87 3.49
CA GLY A 36 -27.39 -23.17 3.52
C GLY A 36 -26.59 -23.44 2.25
N THR A 37 -27.17 -23.15 1.08
CA THR A 37 -26.50 -23.30 -0.22
C THR A 37 -25.34 -22.33 -0.37
N LEU A 38 -25.51 -21.06 0.00
CA LEU A 38 -24.47 -20.03 -0.03
C LEU A 38 -23.32 -20.35 0.92
N LYS A 39 -23.61 -20.88 2.12
CA LYS A 39 -22.58 -21.36 3.05
C LYS A 39 -21.78 -22.53 2.47
N ALA A 40 -22.44 -23.39 1.68
CA ALA A 40 -21.76 -24.45 0.96
C ALA A 40 -20.94 -23.96 -0.26
N LEU A 41 -21.18 -22.74 -0.73
CA LEU A 41 -20.43 -22.11 -1.82
C LEU A 41 -19.32 -21.17 -1.33
N ALA A 42 -19.45 -20.60 -0.14
CA ALA A 42 -18.54 -19.60 0.44
C ALA A 42 -17.19 -20.22 0.89
N ASP A 43 -16.45 -20.78 -0.06
CA ASP A 43 -15.10 -21.32 0.09
C ASP A 43 -14.37 -21.24 -1.26
N PRO A 44 -13.13 -20.74 -1.29
CA PRO A 44 -12.40 -20.51 -2.53
C PRO A 44 -12.18 -21.78 -3.37
N LEU A 45 -11.92 -22.93 -2.74
CA LEU A 45 -11.66 -24.18 -3.46
C LEU A 45 -12.93 -24.69 -4.13
N ARG A 46 -14.08 -24.63 -3.45
CA ARG A 46 -15.40 -25.00 -4.01
C ARG A 46 -15.79 -24.14 -5.20
N LEU A 47 -15.56 -22.82 -5.14
CA LEU A 47 -15.83 -21.92 -6.26
C LEU A 47 -14.91 -22.21 -7.46
N ARG A 48 -13.61 -22.47 -7.21
CA ARG A 48 -12.67 -22.87 -8.27
C ARG A 48 -13.07 -24.18 -8.95
N MET A 49 -13.46 -25.20 -8.19
CA MET A 49 -13.91 -26.48 -8.76
C MET A 49 -15.22 -26.33 -9.55
N LEU A 50 -16.18 -25.54 -9.07
CA LEU A 50 -17.41 -25.27 -9.81
C LEU A 50 -17.15 -24.51 -11.11
N SER A 51 -16.27 -23.50 -11.06
CA SER A 51 -15.83 -22.77 -12.26
C SER A 51 -15.14 -23.69 -13.26
N ALA A 52 -14.32 -24.63 -12.79
CA ALA A 52 -13.63 -25.59 -13.65
C ALA A 52 -14.60 -26.55 -14.35
N ILE A 53 -15.56 -27.11 -13.60
CA ILE A 53 -16.59 -27.99 -14.17
C ILE A 53 -17.49 -27.24 -15.16
N ALA A 54 -17.84 -25.98 -14.86
CA ALA A 54 -18.66 -25.15 -15.74
C ALA A 54 -17.92 -24.75 -17.04
N ALA A 55 -16.60 -24.56 -16.98
CA ALA A 55 -15.79 -24.18 -18.13
C ALA A 55 -15.36 -25.37 -19.00
N ASP A 56 -15.43 -26.61 -18.49
CA ASP A 56 -15.13 -27.81 -19.28
C ASP A 56 -16.22 -27.99 -20.37
N PRO A 57 -15.86 -28.10 -21.66
CA PRO A 57 -16.81 -28.29 -22.75
C PRO A 57 -17.70 -29.55 -22.59
N ARG A 58 -17.27 -30.53 -21.79
CA ARG A 58 -18.03 -31.75 -21.49
C ARG A 58 -19.06 -31.55 -20.37
N GLY A 59 -18.98 -30.44 -19.62
CA GLY A 59 -19.84 -30.14 -18.48
C GLY A 59 -19.59 -31.05 -17.26
N GLU A 60 -18.45 -31.75 -17.23
CA GLU A 60 -18.07 -32.69 -16.18
C GLU A 60 -16.55 -32.75 -16.02
N SER A 61 -16.07 -33.07 -14.81
CA SER A 61 -14.64 -33.22 -14.52
C SER A 61 -14.38 -34.35 -13.53
N CYS A 62 -13.24 -35.04 -13.65
CA CYS A 62 -12.84 -36.09 -12.69
C CYS A 62 -12.18 -35.49 -11.44
N VAL A 63 -12.16 -36.27 -10.36
CA VAL A 63 -11.46 -35.86 -9.12
C VAL A 63 -9.96 -35.64 -9.36
N CYS A 64 -9.35 -36.37 -10.30
CA CYS A 64 -7.96 -36.21 -10.72
C CYS A 64 -7.68 -34.81 -11.26
N ASP A 65 -8.36 -34.45 -12.35
CA ASP A 65 -8.22 -33.17 -13.04
C ASP A 65 -8.49 -31.99 -12.10
N LEU A 66 -9.47 -32.12 -11.20
CA LEU A 66 -9.79 -31.09 -10.21
C LEU A 66 -8.72 -30.95 -9.11
N ALA A 67 -8.05 -32.03 -8.73
CA ALA A 67 -6.94 -31.98 -7.77
C ALA A 67 -5.70 -31.32 -8.37
N ASP A 68 -5.39 -31.64 -9.62
CA ASP A 68 -4.28 -31.02 -10.36
C ASP A 68 -4.53 -29.52 -10.57
N LEU A 69 -5.75 -29.12 -10.94
CA LEU A 69 -6.11 -27.72 -11.15
C LEU A 69 -6.14 -26.89 -9.85
N ALA A 70 -6.51 -27.51 -8.74
CA ALA A 70 -6.64 -26.83 -7.45
C ALA A 70 -5.34 -26.85 -6.62
N GLU A 71 -4.28 -27.50 -7.09
CA GLU A 71 -2.99 -27.68 -6.41
C GLU A 71 -3.13 -28.24 -4.97
N VAL A 72 -4.10 -29.14 -4.76
CA VAL A 72 -4.40 -29.73 -3.45
C VAL A 72 -4.54 -31.25 -3.53
N SER A 73 -4.42 -31.91 -2.38
CA SER A 73 -4.53 -33.37 -2.30
C SER A 73 -5.92 -33.89 -2.67
N GLN A 74 -5.98 -35.11 -3.24
CA GLN A 74 -7.22 -35.78 -3.62
C GLN A 74 -8.23 -35.97 -2.45
N PRO A 75 -7.80 -36.27 -1.20
CA PRO A 75 -8.70 -36.28 -0.04
C PRO A 75 -9.39 -34.93 0.21
N THR A 76 -8.67 -33.82 0.05
CA THR A 76 -9.20 -32.45 0.19
C THR A 76 -10.29 -32.19 -0.84
N VAL A 77 -10.01 -32.47 -2.12
CA VAL A 77 -10.97 -32.31 -3.23
C VAL A 77 -12.23 -33.14 -3.00
N SER A 78 -12.07 -34.41 -2.63
CA SER A 78 -13.19 -35.32 -2.39
C SER A 78 -14.10 -34.83 -1.26
N HIS A 79 -13.53 -34.23 -0.21
CA HIS A 79 -14.29 -33.62 0.87
C HIS A 79 -15.17 -32.46 0.36
N HIS A 80 -14.57 -31.51 -0.37
CA HIS A 80 -15.30 -30.36 -0.89
C HIS A 80 -16.39 -30.73 -1.90
N LEU A 81 -16.12 -31.68 -2.80
CA LEU A 81 -17.11 -32.19 -3.77
C LEU A 81 -18.29 -32.87 -3.08
N LYS A 82 -18.04 -33.61 -1.99
CA LYS A 82 -19.10 -34.21 -1.18
C LYS A 82 -20.00 -33.15 -0.54
N VAL A 83 -19.43 -32.04 -0.06
CA VAL A 83 -20.22 -30.93 0.51
C VAL A 83 -21.12 -30.30 -0.57
N LEU A 84 -20.59 -30.05 -1.76
CA LEU A 84 -21.37 -29.50 -2.89
C LEU A 84 -22.47 -30.47 -3.37
N ARG A 85 -22.20 -31.77 -3.36
CA ARG A 85 -23.21 -32.81 -3.65
C ARG A 85 -24.31 -32.86 -2.59
N THR A 86 -23.95 -32.68 -1.31
CA THR A 86 -24.92 -32.76 -0.20
C THR A 86 -25.97 -31.66 -0.28
N VAL A 87 -25.60 -30.48 -0.78
CA VAL A 87 -26.53 -29.36 -1.06
C VAL A 87 -27.18 -29.43 -2.45
N GLY A 88 -26.91 -30.50 -3.21
CA GLY A 88 -27.53 -30.75 -4.52
C GLY A 88 -26.99 -29.90 -5.67
N LEU A 89 -25.79 -29.32 -5.56
CA LEU A 89 -25.17 -28.55 -6.64
C LEU A 89 -24.45 -29.44 -7.66
N LEU A 90 -23.94 -30.59 -7.23
CA LEU A 90 -23.21 -31.53 -8.08
C LEU A 90 -23.89 -32.90 -8.13
N ASN A 91 -23.84 -33.51 -9.30
CA ASN A 91 -24.04 -34.93 -9.51
C ASN A 91 -22.70 -35.65 -9.56
N SER A 92 -22.71 -36.95 -9.26
CA SER A 92 -21.53 -37.80 -9.36
C SER A 92 -21.86 -39.08 -10.11
N GLU A 93 -21.05 -39.43 -11.10
CA GLU A 93 -21.17 -40.66 -11.87
C GLU A 93 -19.86 -41.45 -11.81
N ARG A 94 -19.92 -42.74 -11.50
CA ARG A 94 -18.73 -43.60 -11.48
C ARG A 94 -18.58 -44.28 -12.83
N ARG A 95 -17.48 -44.00 -13.53
CA ARG A 95 -17.13 -44.61 -14.83
C ARG A 95 -15.81 -45.35 -14.69
N GLY A 96 -15.90 -46.66 -14.47
CA GLY A 96 -14.75 -47.52 -14.19
C GLY A 96 -14.08 -47.16 -12.85
N THR A 97 -12.78 -46.86 -12.89
CA THR A 97 -11.98 -46.49 -11.71
C THR A 97 -12.24 -45.05 -11.24
N TRP A 98 -12.77 -44.20 -12.12
CA TRP A 98 -12.88 -42.76 -11.88
C TRP A 98 -14.31 -42.34 -11.52
N VAL A 99 -14.41 -41.30 -10.69
CA VAL A 99 -15.68 -40.63 -10.37
C VAL A 99 -15.67 -39.26 -11.01
N TRP A 100 -16.68 -39.02 -11.83
CA TRP A 100 -16.91 -37.78 -12.56
C TRP A 100 -17.96 -36.96 -11.85
N TYR A 101 -17.77 -35.64 -11.82
CA TYR A 101 -18.70 -34.69 -11.24
C TYR A 101 -19.20 -33.72 -12.28
N SER A 102 -20.50 -33.50 -12.31
CA SER A 102 -21.17 -32.54 -13.18
C SER A 102 -22.11 -31.65 -12.38
N ILE A 103 -22.38 -30.45 -12.89
CA ILE A 103 -23.36 -29.54 -12.25
C ILE A 103 -24.76 -30.15 -12.42
N ALA A 104 -25.54 -30.15 -11.33
CA ALA A 104 -26.91 -30.66 -11.39
C ALA A 104 -27.73 -29.87 -12.44
N PRO A 105 -28.46 -30.52 -13.37
CA PRO A 105 -29.12 -29.83 -14.48
C PRO A 105 -30.06 -28.69 -14.05
N GLY A 106 -30.77 -28.86 -12.94
CA GLY A 106 -31.65 -27.83 -12.36
C GLY A 106 -30.92 -26.66 -11.67
N LYS A 107 -29.58 -26.70 -11.59
CA LYS A 107 -28.73 -25.70 -10.94
C LYS A 107 -27.77 -25.02 -11.91
N SER A 108 -27.63 -25.51 -13.14
CA SER A 108 -26.69 -24.98 -14.14
C SER A 108 -26.89 -23.49 -14.42
N ALA A 109 -28.15 -23.04 -14.61
CA ALA A 109 -28.45 -21.62 -14.84
C ALA A 109 -28.11 -20.73 -13.63
N ALA A 110 -28.32 -21.23 -12.40
CA ALA A 110 -27.99 -20.50 -11.18
C ALA A 110 -26.47 -20.42 -10.94
N VAL A 111 -25.73 -21.49 -11.26
CA VAL A 111 -24.26 -21.51 -11.19
C VAL A 111 -23.66 -20.60 -12.27
N ALA A 112 -24.21 -20.60 -13.49
CA ALA A 112 -23.80 -19.67 -14.53
C ALA A 112 -24.05 -18.22 -14.10
N ALA A 113 -25.24 -17.89 -13.57
CA ALA A 113 -25.53 -16.55 -13.05
C ALA A 113 -24.60 -16.13 -11.90
N LEU A 114 -24.18 -17.07 -11.03
CA LEU A 114 -23.20 -16.82 -9.99
C LEU A 114 -21.81 -16.51 -10.58
N LEU A 115 -21.36 -17.28 -11.57
CA LEU A 115 -20.01 -17.15 -12.15
C LEU A 115 -19.90 -15.99 -13.15
N GLU A 116 -20.95 -15.69 -13.90
CA GLU A 116 -20.98 -14.67 -14.94
C GLU A 116 -21.52 -13.32 -14.44
N GLY A 117 -22.44 -13.34 -13.47
CA GLY A 117 -23.05 -12.12 -12.93
C GLY A 117 -22.46 -11.71 -11.59
N PHE A 118 -22.42 -12.63 -10.62
CA PHE A 118 -22.02 -12.30 -9.25
C PHE A 118 -20.50 -12.25 -9.07
N ALA A 119 -19.73 -13.14 -9.70
CA ALA A 119 -18.27 -13.16 -9.54
C ALA A 119 -17.60 -11.88 -10.11
N PRO A 120 -17.98 -11.36 -11.30
CA PRO A 120 -17.50 -10.08 -11.76
C PRO A 120 -17.99 -8.92 -10.88
N ALA A 121 -19.20 -8.95 -10.33
CA ALA A 121 -19.70 -7.91 -9.42
C ALA A 121 -19.03 -7.93 -8.04
N ALA A 122 -18.62 -9.10 -7.55
CA ALA A 122 -17.92 -9.28 -6.28
C ALA A 122 -16.42 -8.95 -6.37
N VAL A 123 -15.84 -9.02 -7.58
CA VAL A 123 -14.45 -8.62 -7.86
C VAL A 123 -14.39 -7.21 -8.46
N ALA A 124 -15.47 -6.72 -9.05
CA ALA A 124 -15.63 -5.33 -9.43
C ALA A 124 -15.52 -4.48 -8.16
N PRO A 125 -14.81 -3.35 -8.21
CA PRO A 125 -14.83 -2.40 -7.11
C PRO A 125 -16.30 -2.04 -6.84
N SER A 126 -16.74 -2.25 -5.61
CA SER A 126 -18.07 -1.85 -5.16
C SER A 126 -18.24 -0.35 -5.32
N VAL A 127 -19.01 0.09 -6.31
CA VAL A 127 -19.52 1.46 -6.40
C VAL A 127 -20.69 1.57 -5.42
N GLU A 128 -20.38 1.93 -4.18
CA GLU A 128 -21.32 2.51 -3.21
C GLU A 128 -21.37 4.04 -3.41
N PRO A 129 -22.42 4.77 -2.98
CA PRO A 129 -22.69 6.15 -3.43
C PRO A 129 -21.60 7.19 -3.09
N GLU A 130 -20.59 7.29 -3.98
CA GLU A 130 -19.90 8.41 -4.64
C GLU A 130 -19.82 9.84 -4.03
N THR A 131 -20.10 10.09 -2.75
CA THR A 131 -20.10 11.49 -2.24
C THR A 131 -18.96 11.88 -1.30
N THR A 132 -18.27 10.94 -0.66
CA THR A 132 -17.17 11.26 0.27
C THR A 132 -15.80 10.85 -0.24
N ALA A 133 -15.66 9.67 -0.83
CA ALA A 133 -14.35 9.19 -1.31
C ALA A 133 -13.87 9.95 -2.55
N ASP A 134 -14.75 10.19 -3.53
CA ASP A 134 -14.41 11.00 -4.72
C ASP A 134 -14.20 12.46 -4.35
N ALA A 135 -14.99 13.02 -3.42
CA ALA A 135 -14.77 14.36 -2.91
C ALA A 135 -13.46 14.48 -2.10
N GLU A 136 -13.08 13.46 -1.33
CA GLU A 136 -11.80 13.40 -0.61
C GLU A 136 -10.61 13.24 -1.57
N LEU A 137 -10.76 12.43 -2.62
CA LEU A 137 -9.76 12.25 -3.68
C LEU A 137 -9.62 13.50 -4.55
N GLU A 138 -10.71 14.13 -4.97
CA GLU A 138 -10.72 15.42 -5.67
C GLU A 138 -10.16 16.54 -4.79
N SER A 139 -10.50 16.55 -3.49
CA SER A 139 -9.91 17.48 -2.52
C SER A 139 -8.41 17.26 -2.35
N MET A 140 -7.95 16.01 -2.34
CA MET A 140 -6.54 15.66 -2.29
C MET A 140 -5.81 16.07 -3.57
N ASP A 141 -6.40 15.81 -4.73
CA ASP A 141 -5.87 16.22 -6.03
C ASP A 141 -5.77 17.74 -6.15
N GLU A 142 -6.76 18.48 -5.62
CA GLU A 142 -6.69 19.93 -5.49
C GLU A 142 -5.54 20.36 -4.55
N HIS A 143 -5.35 19.68 -3.42
CA HIS A 143 -4.23 19.96 -2.51
C HIS A 143 -2.88 19.72 -3.18
N ILE A 144 -2.72 18.61 -3.90
CA ILE A 144 -1.48 18.30 -4.62
C ILE A 144 -1.24 19.28 -5.77
N ARG A 145 -2.29 19.72 -6.48
CA ARG A 145 -2.18 20.72 -7.55
C ARG A 145 -1.75 22.08 -7.01
N ARG A 146 -2.35 22.52 -5.90
CA ARG A 146 -1.95 23.76 -5.22
C ARG A 146 -0.52 23.69 -4.73
N LEU A 147 -0.15 22.60 -4.04
CA LEU A 147 1.23 22.38 -3.59
C LEU A 147 2.23 22.41 -4.76
N ALA A 148 1.89 21.81 -5.90
CA ALA A 148 2.74 21.85 -7.10
C ALA A 148 2.89 23.28 -7.65
N ALA A 149 1.82 24.07 -7.67
CA ALA A 149 1.88 25.46 -8.09
C ALA A 149 2.76 26.30 -7.14
N ASP A 150 2.56 26.17 -5.83
CA ASP A 150 3.32 26.89 -4.80
C ASP A 150 4.83 26.56 -4.87
N LEU A 151 5.17 25.27 -5.03
CA LEU A 151 6.56 24.84 -5.18
C LEU A 151 7.19 25.29 -6.50
N ALA A 152 6.40 25.33 -7.58
CA ALA A 152 6.86 25.81 -8.88
C ALA A 152 7.15 27.32 -8.86
N ASP A 153 6.34 28.10 -8.12
CA ASP A 153 6.58 29.53 -7.91
C ASP A 153 7.83 29.76 -7.05
N ALA A 154 8.05 28.91 -6.03
CA ALA A 154 9.21 28.99 -5.16
C ALA A 154 10.53 28.52 -5.80
N THR A 155 10.46 27.69 -6.85
CA THR A 155 11.64 27.05 -7.48
C THR A 155 11.80 27.48 -8.94
N SER A 156 12.14 28.76 -9.16
CA SER A 156 12.26 29.35 -10.50
C SER A 156 13.41 28.79 -11.35
N GLN A 157 14.33 28.04 -10.74
CA GLN A 157 15.46 27.40 -11.42
C GLN A 157 15.06 26.18 -12.26
N LEU A 158 13.86 25.63 -12.04
CA LEU A 158 13.36 24.45 -12.73
C LEU A 158 12.09 24.78 -13.54
N PRO A 159 11.85 24.07 -14.66
CA PRO A 159 10.57 24.17 -15.37
C PRO A 159 9.40 23.78 -14.46
N ARG A 160 8.28 24.50 -14.56
CA ARG A 160 7.06 24.23 -13.78
C ARG A 160 6.57 22.78 -13.95
N GLU A 161 6.69 22.25 -15.16
CA GLU A 161 6.32 20.86 -15.47
C GLU A 161 7.16 19.84 -14.70
N THR A 162 8.48 20.07 -14.60
CA THR A 162 9.38 19.25 -13.80
C THR A 162 8.98 19.28 -12.33
N VAL A 163 8.73 20.47 -11.77
CA VAL A 163 8.29 20.60 -10.37
C VAL A 163 6.98 19.85 -10.13
N THR A 164 6.02 20.00 -11.05
CA THR A 164 4.73 19.30 -10.99
C THR A 164 4.89 17.77 -11.03
N SER A 165 5.78 17.25 -11.89
CA SER A 165 6.08 15.81 -11.94
C SER A 165 6.67 15.33 -10.62
N ILE A 166 7.65 16.05 -10.08
CA ILE A 166 8.29 15.70 -8.81
C ILE A 166 7.29 15.64 -7.66
N VAL A 167 6.37 16.62 -7.55
CA VAL A 167 5.33 16.59 -6.52
C VAL A 167 4.41 15.39 -6.69
N ARG A 168 3.90 15.14 -7.90
CA ARG A 168 2.98 14.02 -8.18
C ARG A 168 3.61 12.65 -7.97
N GLU A 169 4.85 12.48 -8.40
CA GLU A 169 5.61 11.25 -8.17
C GLU A 169 5.88 11.03 -6.68
N SER A 170 6.25 12.09 -5.95
CA SER A 170 6.49 12.05 -4.51
C SER A 170 5.23 11.63 -3.76
N TYR A 171 4.08 12.22 -4.12
CA TYR A 171 2.78 11.83 -3.58
C TYR A 171 2.48 10.36 -3.86
N THR A 172 2.56 9.96 -5.14
CA THR A 172 2.24 8.60 -5.57
C THR A 172 3.10 7.56 -4.86
N ALA A 173 4.39 7.86 -4.68
CA ALA A 173 5.32 6.92 -4.06
C ALA A 173 5.06 6.77 -2.55
N LEU A 174 4.68 7.84 -1.85
CA LEU A 174 4.31 7.78 -0.43
C LEU A 174 2.91 7.19 -0.21
N ALA A 175 1.97 7.45 -1.11
CA ALA A 175 0.60 6.95 -1.02
C ALA A 175 0.55 5.41 -1.03
N ARG A 176 1.46 4.76 -1.78
CA ARG A 176 1.54 3.28 -1.89
C ARG A 176 1.79 2.57 -0.56
N SER A 177 2.50 3.20 0.38
CA SER A 177 2.84 2.60 1.68
C SER A 177 2.15 3.31 2.86
N ALA A 178 1.36 4.36 2.61
CA ALA A 178 0.71 5.14 3.66
C ALA A 178 -0.48 4.37 4.28
N LYS A 179 -0.40 4.11 5.60
CA LYS A 179 -1.55 3.63 6.39
C LYS A 179 -2.46 4.75 6.89
N ILE A 180 -1.95 5.97 6.97
CA ILE A 180 -2.64 7.14 7.52
C ILE A 180 -2.51 8.28 6.50
N THR A 181 -3.62 8.63 5.85
CA THR A 181 -3.66 9.64 4.78
C THR A 181 -3.53 11.08 5.28
N ARG A 182 -3.85 11.35 6.57
CA ARG A 182 -3.83 12.71 7.15
C ARG A 182 -2.47 13.42 7.08
N TYR A 183 -1.38 12.66 7.02
CA TYR A 183 -0.02 13.21 6.94
C TYR A 183 0.56 13.18 5.52
N LEU A 184 -0.19 12.68 4.54
CA LEU A 184 0.34 12.43 3.22
C LEU A 184 0.72 13.71 2.48
N VAL A 185 -0.09 14.78 2.58
CA VAL A 185 0.24 16.08 1.96
C VAL A 185 1.48 16.72 2.59
N PRO A 186 1.59 16.89 3.93
CA PRO A 186 2.82 17.41 4.54
C PRO A 186 4.08 16.59 4.21
N LEU A 187 3.97 15.26 4.22
CA LEU A 187 5.09 14.38 3.87
C LEU A 187 5.44 14.48 2.38
N THR A 188 4.45 14.67 1.51
CA THR A 188 4.64 14.90 0.08
C THR A 188 5.36 16.21 -0.17
N GLU A 189 4.90 17.31 0.43
CA GLU A 189 5.58 18.60 0.34
C GLU A 189 7.04 18.46 0.77
N ARG A 190 7.27 17.83 1.91
CA ARG A 190 8.61 17.69 2.47
C ARG A 190 9.50 16.83 1.59
N PHE A 191 8.98 15.72 1.07
CA PHE A 191 9.72 14.87 0.15
C PHE A 191 10.02 15.59 -1.17
N ALA A 192 9.03 16.27 -1.75
CA ALA A 192 9.18 17.04 -2.98
C ALA A 192 10.22 18.16 -2.81
N ARG A 193 10.17 18.94 -1.72
CA ARG A 193 11.19 19.97 -1.43
C ARG A 193 12.60 19.37 -1.35
N GLN A 194 12.75 18.22 -0.72
CA GLN A 194 14.03 17.51 -0.69
C GLN A 194 14.50 17.13 -2.11
N ARG A 195 13.64 16.50 -2.92
CA ARG A 195 13.97 16.09 -4.29
C ARG A 195 14.31 17.27 -5.20
N LEU A 196 13.57 18.37 -5.07
CA LEU A 196 13.82 19.60 -5.82
C LEU A 196 15.17 20.22 -5.42
N ALA A 197 15.48 20.27 -4.13
CA ALA A 197 16.79 20.73 -3.65
C ALA A 197 17.93 19.85 -4.18
N ASP A 198 17.72 18.53 -4.21
CA ASP A 198 18.67 17.56 -4.77
C ASP A 198 18.88 17.79 -6.29
N LEU A 199 17.81 18.07 -7.05
CA LEU A 199 17.89 18.39 -8.49
C LEU A 199 18.63 19.69 -8.80
N THR A 200 18.47 20.71 -7.95
CA THR A 200 19.14 22.01 -8.14
C THR A 200 20.53 22.08 -7.51
N ARG A 201 20.98 21.00 -6.84
CA ARG A 201 22.25 21.01 -6.11
C ARG A 201 23.43 21.13 -7.07
N ASN A 202 24.26 22.14 -6.85
CA ASN A 202 25.58 22.25 -7.48
C ASN A 202 26.67 21.69 -6.55
N ARG A 203 27.26 20.55 -6.92
CA ARG A 203 28.30 19.87 -6.13
C ARG A 203 29.55 20.73 -5.89
N ALA A 204 29.84 21.69 -6.76
CA ALA A 204 31.03 22.53 -6.65
C ALA A 204 30.92 23.60 -5.56
N THR A 205 29.70 23.96 -5.17
CA THR A 205 29.45 25.08 -4.24
C THR A 205 28.62 24.68 -3.02
N ALA A 206 27.86 23.59 -3.10
CA ALA A 206 27.05 23.10 -2.00
C ALA A 206 27.88 22.27 -1.01
N PRO A 207 27.52 22.25 0.29
CA PRO A 207 28.13 21.35 1.26
C PRO A 207 28.04 19.88 0.80
N PRO A 208 29.00 19.00 1.16
CA PRO A 208 28.99 17.60 0.77
C PRO A 208 27.67 16.91 1.14
N GLN A 209 27.19 16.01 0.28
CA GLN A 209 25.96 15.26 0.50
C GLN A 209 26.22 13.75 0.59
N VAL A 210 25.69 13.13 1.65
CA VAL A 210 25.72 11.67 1.85
C VAL A 210 24.30 11.13 1.79
N LEU A 211 24.10 10.08 1.00
CA LEU A 211 22.84 9.35 0.93
C LEU A 211 22.99 7.96 1.56
N PHE A 212 22.23 7.69 2.62
CA PHE A 212 22.15 6.38 3.25
C PHE A 212 20.97 5.57 2.72
N VAL A 213 21.21 4.36 2.21
CA VAL A 213 20.19 3.50 1.63
C VAL A 213 20.10 2.19 2.41
N CYS A 214 18.91 1.83 2.86
CA CYS A 214 18.64 0.48 3.38
C CYS A 214 17.36 -0.08 2.76
N VAL A 215 16.85 -1.22 3.24
CA VAL A 215 15.61 -1.81 2.69
C VAL A 215 14.41 -0.93 3.05
N ALA A 216 14.12 -0.78 4.34
CA ALA A 216 12.86 -0.20 4.82
C ALA A 216 12.88 1.31 5.06
N ASN A 217 14.06 1.95 5.09
CA ASN A 217 14.24 3.33 5.55
C ASN A 217 13.55 3.67 6.89
N ALA A 218 13.54 2.70 7.80
CA ALA A 218 12.91 2.80 9.11
C ALA A 218 13.88 2.51 10.27
N GLY A 219 15.15 2.26 9.95
CA GLY A 219 16.18 1.78 10.86
C GLY A 219 17.56 2.35 10.55
N ARG A 220 18.46 1.49 10.08
CA ARG A 220 19.87 1.76 9.70
C ARG A 220 20.09 3.13 9.03
N SER A 221 19.42 3.39 7.91
CA SER A 221 19.65 4.62 7.14
C SER A 221 19.11 5.89 7.81
N GLN A 222 18.05 5.79 8.63
CA GLN A 222 17.54 6.94 9.42
C GLN A 222 18.53 7.29 10.53
N LEU A 223 19.03 6.26 11.24
CA LEU A 223 20.01 6.43 12.30
C LEU A 223 21.34 7.00 11.79
N ALA A 224 21.83 6.50 10.65
CA ALA A 224 23.05 7.02 10.03
C ALA A 224 22.91 8.49 9.57
N ALA A 225 21.74 8.86 9.02
CA ALA A 225 21.48 10.24 8.63
C ALA A 225 21.44 11.19 9.84
N ALA A 226 20.77 10.79 10.92
CA ALA A 226 20.72 11.57 12.16
C ALA A 226 22.10 11.77 12.80
N LEU A 227 22.90 10.69 12.88
CA LEU A 227 24.28 10.76 13.35
C LEU A 227 25.14 11.66 12.47
N THR A 228 24.95 11.63 11.15
CA THR A 228 25.71 12.48 10.23
C THR A 228 25.37 13.96 10.43
N ARG A 229 24.08 14.31 10.56
CA ARG A 229 23.65 15.69 10.84
C ARG A 229 24.22 16.19 12.17
N SER A 230 24.09 15.39 13.22
CA SER A 230 24.58 15.69 14.57
C SER A 230 26.10 15.86 14.60
N LEU A 231 26.87 14.88 14.11
CA LEU A 231 28.34 14.89 14.17
C LEU A 231 28.99 15.90 13.21
N SER A 232 28.32 16.27 12.11
CA SER A 232 28.81 17.30 11.19
C SER A 232 28.36 18.71 11.55
N GLU A 233 27.48 18.88 12.55
CA GLU A 233 26.86 20.15 12.89
C GLU A 233 26.19 20.82 11.67
N GLY A 234 25.56 20.00 10.81
CA GLY A 234 24.92 20.46 9.57
C GLY A 234 25.87 20.83 8.43
N ARG A 235 27.20 20.67 8.58
CA ARG A 235 28.18 20.91 7.50
C ARG A 235 28.12 19.88 6.38
N VAL A 236 27.46 18.75 6.61
CA VAL A 236 27.22 17.71 5.59
C VAL A 236 25.71 17.46 5.48
N ILE A 237 25.21 17.47 4.26
CA ILE A 237 23.80 17.19 3.95
C ILE A 237 23.59 15.68 4.05
N ALA A 238 22.81 15.24 5.03
CA ALA A 238 22.47 13.83 5.20
C ALA A 238 21.09 13.52 4.59
N ARG A 239 21.04 12.58 3.64
CA ARG A 239 19.80 12.03 3.07
C ARG A 239 19.67 10.56 3.44
N SER A 240 18.44 10.06 3.48
CA SER A 240 18.15 8.63 3.69
C SER A 240 17.04 8.16 2.76
N ALA A 241 17.12 6.93 2.29
CA ALA A 241 16.10 6.30 1.46
C ALA A 241 16.00 4.78 1.65
N GLY A 242 14.93 4.20 1.10
CA GLY A 242 14.59 2.78 1.18
C GLY A 242 14.30 2.17 -0.18
N SER A 243 14.77 0.95 -0.44
CA SER A 243 14.36 0.19 -1.63
C SER A 243 12.91 -0.31 -1.53
N THR A 244 12.43 -0.58 -0.32
CA THR A 244 11.05 -0.97 -0.02
C THR A 244 10.62 -0.30 1.28
N PRO A 245 10.28 1.00 1.25
CA PRO A 245 10.01 1.79 2.46
C PRO A 245 8.90 1.21 3.33
N ALA A 246 9.12 1.18 4.65
CA ALA A 246 8.09 0.83 5.61
C ALA A 246 7.04 1.95 5.78
N THR A 247 5.98 1.66 6.51
CA THR A 247 4.89 2.64 6.76
C THR A 247 5.22 3.66 7.85
N GLY A 248 6.35 3.49 8.54
CA GLY A 248 6.81 4.33 9.63
C GLY A 248 8.20 3.91 10.11
N ILE A 249 8.82 4.77 10.92
CA ILE A 249 10.12 4.47 11.55
C ILE A 249 9.89 3.51 12.71
N HIS A 250 10.81 2.56 12.90
CA HIS A 250 10.74 1.61 13.99
C HIS A 250 10.76 2.36 15.35
N PRO A 251 9.88 2.05 16.32
CA PRO A 251 9.75 2.83 17.55
C PRO A 251 11.08 3.05 18.29
N HIS A 252 11.85 1.98 18.53
CA HIS A 252 13.15 2.08 19.20
C HIS A 252 14.18 2.92 18.42
N VAL A 253 14.08 2.97 17.08
CA VAL A 253 14.96 3.80 16.25
C VAL A 253 14.50 5.25 16.31
N ARG A 254 13.19 5.50 16.33
CA ARG A 254 12.64 6.86 16.45
C ARG A 254 13.07 7.50 17.76
N ASP A 255 12.99 6.79 18.87
CA ASP A 255 13.44 7.30 20.18
C ASP A 255 14.93 7.65 20.13
N LEU A 256 15.74 6.74 19.58
CA LEU A 256 17.18 6.96 19.47
C LEU A 256 17.54 8.13 18.54
N VAL A 257 16.83 8.29 17.41
CA VAL A 257 17.02 9.43 16.51
C VAL A 257 16.67 10.73 17.24
N ALA A 258 15.59 10.76 18.03
CA ALA A 258 15.21 11.94 18.81
C ALA A 258 16.21 12.30 19.90
N ASP A 259 16.89 11.31 20.49
CA ASP A 259 17.96 11.52 21.47
C ASP A 259 19.23 12.12 20.80
N ILE A 260 19.52 11.74 19.56
CA ILE A 260 20.68 12.22 18.80
C ILE A 260 20.45 13.61 18.22
N ASP A 261 19.29 13.80 17.58
CA ASP A 261 18.90 15.02 16.90
C ASP A 261 17.37 15.10 16.81
N ARG A 262 16.78 15.96 17.67
CA ARG A 262 15.32 16.17 17.72
C ARG A 262 14.77 16.73 16.43
N GLU A 263 15.49 17.65 15.78
CA GLU A 263 15.06 18.22 14.51
C GLU A 263 15.04 17.13 13.44
N ALA A 264 16.09 16.30 13.38
CA ALA A 264 16.13 15.16 12.48
C ALA A 264 14.98 14.18 12.72
N ALA A 265 14.57 13.95 13.97
CA ALA A 265 13.48 13.06 14.33
C ALA A 265 12.10 13.55 13.87
N ASP A 266 11.80 14.84 14.09
CA ASP A 266 10.59 15.50 13.56
C ASP A 266 10.58 15.45 12.03
N GLU A 267 11.79 15.45 11.47
CA GLU A 267 12.05 15.33 10.07
C GLU A 267 12.12 13.87 9.54
N ALA A 268 12.04 12.85 10.36
CA ALA A 268 12.31 11.50 9.90
C ALA A 268 11.03 10.81 9.40
N PHE A 269 11.06 10.30 8.15
CA PHE A 269 10.03 9.42 7.60
C PHE A 269 10.61 8.46 6.55
N PRO A 270 10.07 7.23 6.43
CA PRO A 270 10.47 6.32 5.36
C PRO A 270 10.08 6.88 4.00
N LYS A 271 11.05 6.93 3.09
CA LYS A 271 10.87 7.44 1.73
C LYS A 271 11.62 6.56 0.72
N PRO A 272 11.12 6.42 -0.51
CA PRO A 272 11.74 5.59 -1.54
C PRO A 272 13.07 6.18 -2.01
N LEU A 273 13.94 5.31 -2.53
CA LEU A 273 15.12 5.70 -3.27
C LEU A 273 14.73 6.37 -4.60
N THR A 274 15.33 7.52 -4.90
CA THR A 274 15.08 8.27 -6.13
C THR A 274 16.40 8.57 -6.87
N ASP A 275 16.32 8.65 -8.20
CA ASP A 275 17.49 8.93 -9.04
C ASP A 275 18.09 10.32 -8.75
N ASP A 276 17.24 11.33 -8.48
CA ASP A 276 17.66 12.67 -8.07
C ASP A 276 18.50 12.65 -6.79
N ALA A 277 18.11 11.88 -5.77
CA ALA A 277 18.87 11.76 -4.52
C ALA A 277 20.25 11.12 -4.74
N ILE A 278 20.34 10.10 -5.61
CA ILE A 278 21.60 9.42 -5.96
C ILE A 278 22.52 10.39 -6.72
N ARG A 279 21.99 11.08 -7.74
CA ARG A 279 22.75 12.04 -8.54
C ARG A 279 23.17 13.26 -7.75
N ALA A 280 22.44 13.64 -6.70
CA ALA A 280 22.84 14.72 -5.82
C ALA A 280 23.91 14.30 -4.81
N ALA A 281 24.06 13.02 -4.48
CA ALA A 281 24.99 12.55 -3.46
C ALA A 281 26.45 12.52 -3.94
N ASP A 282 27.38 12.97 -3.10
CA ASP A 282 28.81 12.78 -3.30
C ASP A 282 29.23 11.37 -2.86
N VAL A 283 28.59 10.86 -1.80
CA VAL A 283 28.75 9.49 -1.32
C VAL A 283 27.39 8.82 -1.12
N VAL A 284 27.21 7.62 -1.69
CA VAL A 284 26.08 6.73 -1.43
C VAL A 284 26.55 5.58 -0.56
N VAL A 285 25.91 5.41 0.59
CA VAL A 285 26.20 4.34 1.55
C VAL A 285 25.05 3.33 1.54
N THR A 286 25.31 2.12 1.04
CA THR A 286 24.35 1.02 1.10
C THR A 286 24.48 0.28 2.42
N MET A 287 23.35 -0.06 3.01
CA MET A 287 23.24 -0.77 4.28
C MET A 287 22.27 -1.94 4.09
N GLY A 288 22.71 -2.95 3.35
CA GLY A 288 21.97 -4.20 3.13
C GLY A 288 20.74 -4.11 2.22
N CYS A 289 20.72 -3.17 1.27
CA CYS A 289 19.69 -3.08 0.22
C CYS A 289 20.05 -3.83 -1.08
N GLY A 290 21.21 -4.50 -1.12
CA GLY A 290 21.64 -5.27 -2.29
C GLY A 290 21.90 -4.38 -3.52
N ASP A 291 21.49 -4.87 -4.68
CA ASP A 291 21.65 -4.26 -6.01
C ASP A 291 20.54 -3.23 -6.35
N ALA A 292 19.69 -2.86 -5.39
CA ALA A 292 18.61 -1.91 -5.61
C ALA A 292 19.08 -0.47 -5.97
N CYS A 293 20.35 -0.14 -5.74
CA CYS A 293 20.91 1.18 -6.05
C CYS A 293 21.61 1.16 -7.43
N PRO A 294 21.13 1.91 -8.43
CA PRO A 294 21.84 2.04 -9.70
C PRO A 294 23.18 2.75 -9.52
N ILE A 295 24.20 2.33 -10.27
CA ILE A 295 25.53 2.94 -10.25
C ILE A 295 25.56 4.14 -11.19
N VAL A 296 25.62 5.33 -10.61
CA VAL A 296 25.78 6.61 -11.31
C VAL A 296 27.27 7.01 -11.35
N PRO A 297 27.83 7.34 -12.54
CA PRO A 297 29.20 7.83 -12.66
C PRO A 297 29.45 9.12 -11.85
N GLY A 298 30.62 9.22 -11.22
CA GLY A 298 31.00 10.40 -10.42
C GLY A 298 30.43 10.40 -8.99
N VAL A 299 29.73 9.35 -8.58
CA VAL A 299 29.31 9.12 -7.19
C VAL A 299 30.23 8.08 -6.56
N ARG A 300 30.70 8.34 -5.33
CA ARG A 300 31.43 7.33 -4.54
C ARG A 300 30.42 6.42 -3.84
N TYR A 301 30.65 5.12 -3.90
CA TYR A 301 29.79 4.13 -3.24
C TYR A 301 30.56 3.45 -2.10
N GLU A 302 29.89 3.27 -0.96
CA GLU A 302 30.36 2.45 0.14
C GLU A 302 29.28 1.45 0.55
N ASP A 303 29.68 0.24 0.91
CA ASP A 303 28.78 -0.76 1.46
C ASP A 303 29.12 -1.03 2.93
N TRP A 304 28.16 -0.77 3.81
CA TRP A 304 28.32 -0.92 5.25
C TRP A 304 27.50 -2.11 5.73
N ALA A 305 28.20 -3.20 6.06
CA ALA A 305 27.64 -4.31 6.81
C ALA A 305 27.40 -3.91 8.27
N VAL A 306 26.14 -3.57 8.58
CA VAL A 306 25.68 -3.14 9.90
C VAL A 306 24.46 -3.97 10.32
N GLY A 307 24.37 -4.30 11.61
CA GLY A 307 23.24 -5.02 12.17
C GLY A 307 21.90 -4.29 12.01
N ASP A 308 20.79 -5.02 12.11
CA ASP A 308 19.46 -4.42 12.02
C ASP A 308 18.96 -3.93 13.39
N PRO A 309 18.84 -2.60 13.61
CA PRO A 309 18.38 -2.06 14.89
C PRO A 309 16.93 -2.43 15.21
N ALA A 310 16.11 -2.82 14.21
CA ALA A 310 14.73 -3.24 14.45
C ALA A 310 14.61 -4.61 15.13
N LEU A 311 15.66 -5.44 15.05
CA LEU A 311 15.69 -6.80 15.61
C LEU A 311 16.58 -6.92 16.86
N ALA A 312 17.20 -5.81 17.28
CA ALA A 312 18.21 -5.82 18.32
C ALA A 312 17.60 -5.70 19.73
N SER A 313 18.28 -6.29 20.72
CA SER A 313 18.07 -5.96 22.14
C SER A 313 18.52 -4.51 22.42
N PRO A 314 18.19 -3.91 23.58
CA PRO A 314 18.65 -2.56 23.93
C PRO A 314 20.18 -2.40 23.88
N GLU A 315 20.93 -3.39 24.38
CA GLU A 315 22.39 -3.42 24.31
C GLU A 315 22.89 -3.54 22.86
N GLY A 316 22.24 -4.40 22.06
CA GLY A 316 22.54 -4.54 20.63
C GLY A 316 22.25 -3.27 19.83
N LEU A 317 21.19 -2.54 20.18
CA LEU A 317 20.84 -1.27 19.55
C LEU A 317 21.89 -0.20 19.84
N ALA A 318 22.38 -0.12 21.08
CA ALA A 318 23.47 0.77 21.45
C ALA A 318 24.77 0.41 20.70
N ALA A 319 25.10 -0.88 20.60
CA ALA A 319 26.26 -1.34 19.85
C ALA A 319 26.16 -1.02 18.35
N ILE A 320 24.98 -1.19 17.74
CA ILE A 320 24.72 -0.81 16.34
C ILE A 320 24.87 0.69 16.15
N ARG A 321 24.32 1.51 17.06
CA ARG A 321 24.49 2.96 17.04
C ARG A 321 25.96 3.35 17.06
N ASP A 322 26.73 2.77 17.96
CA ASP A 322 28.14 3.12 18.15
C ASP A 322 29.00 2.69 16.94
N ASP A 323 28.70 1.53 16.33
CA ASP A 323 29.32 1.12 15.06
C ASP A 323 29.01 2.09 13.93
N ILE A 324 27.73 2.48 13.75
CA ILE A 324 27.34 3.47 12.74
C ILE A 324 28.02 4.81 13.02
N ALA A 325 28.05 5.27 14.28
CA ALA A 325 28.69 6.53 14.66
C ALA A 325 30.18 6.52 14.30
N ALA A 326 30.90 5.45 14.62
CA ALA A 326 32.32 5.31 14.27
C ALA A 326 32.55 5.32 12.74
N ARG A 327 31.66 4.70 11.96
CA ARG A 327 31.71 4.73 10.49
C ARG A 327 31.43 6.13 9.94
N VAL A 328 30.41 6.81 10.47
CA VAL A 328 30.08 8.19 10.12
C VAL A 328 31.24 9.12 10.43
N SER A 329 31.88 9.02 11.59
CA SER A 329 33.05 9.84 11.92
C SER A 329 34.21 9.63 10.93
N ARG A 330 34.48 8.38 10.54
CA ARG A 330 35.49 8.09 9.50
C ARG A 330 35.11 8.67 8.13
N LEU A 331 33.83 8.58 7.76
CA LEU A 331 33.33 9.16 6.51
C LEU A 331 33.46 10.69 6.51
N LEU A 332 33.05 11.34 7.60
CA LEU A 332 33.13 12.80 7.76
C LEU A 332 34.58 13.31 7.69
N ALA A 333 35.53 12.54 8.22
CA ALA A 333 36.95 12.87 8.14
C ALA A 333 37.46 12.97 6.68
N THR A 334 36.80 12.29 5.73
CA THR A 334 37.17 12.38 4.31
C THR A 334 36.73 13.69 3.65
N PHE A 335 35.75 14.40 4.22
CA PHE A 335 35.29 15.71 3.74
C PHE A 335 36.04 16.89 4.37
N THR A 336 36.79 16.65 5.45
CA THR A 336 37.52 17.69 6.19
C THR A 336 38.97 17.86 5.75
N THR A 337 39.37 17.22 4.65
CA THR A 337 40.74 17.35 4.12
C THR A 337 40.82 18.63 3.27
N GLU A 338 41.53 19.62 3.83
CA GLU A 338 41.97 20.95 3.33
C GLU A 338 41.59 21.38 1.91
#